data_AF-A0A378BTI9-F1
#
_entry.id   AF-A0A378BTI9-F1
#
_cell.length_a   1.000
_cell.length_b   1.000
_cell.length_c   1.000
_cell.angle_alpha   90.00
_cell.angle_beta   90.00
_cell.angle_gamma   90.00
#
_symmetry.space_group_name_H-M   'P 1'
#
loop_
_entity.id
_entity.type
_entity.pdbx_description
1 polymer ?
#
loop_
_entity_poly.entity_id
_entity_poly.type
_entity_poly.pdbx_seq_one_letter_code
_entity_poly.pdbx_strand_id
1 'polypeptide(L)'
;MAIDKRAGQPAQQSDLINVAQLTAQYYVLKPEVGNAEHAVKFGTSGHRGSAARHNFNEPHILAIAQAIAEEIVRKTGSPVRAMSAKIPTPSPSRHLFRCWKC
;
A
#
# COMPACT_ATOMS: atom_id res chain seq x y z
N MET A 1 26.23 -3.40 -18.99
CA MET A 1 25.60 -3.09 -20.29
C MET A 1 24.11 -2.96 -20.09
N ALA A 2 23.44 -2.03 -20.79
CA ALA A 2 21.99 -1.92 -20.72
C ALA A 2 21.33 -3.17 -21.32
N ILE A 3 20.54 -3.88 -20.51
CA ILE A 3 19.81 -5.08 -20.91
C ILE A 3 18.62 -4.73 -21.81
N ASP A 4 18.04 -3.55 -21.62
CA ASP A 4 16.90 -3.05 -22.40
C ASP A 4 17.34 -2.08 -23.51
N LYS A 5 16.75 -2.22 -24.70
CA LYS A 5 17.04 -1.39 -25.88
C LYS A 5 16.71 0.09 -25.69
N ARG A 6 15.77 0.43 -24.79
CA ARG A 6 15.33 1.80 -24.48
C ARG A 6 15.82 2.29 -23.12
N ALA A 7 16.78 1.61 -22.49
CA ALA A 7 17.36 2.06 -21.22
C ALA A 7 17.93 3.49 -21.35
N GLY A 8 17.54 4.38 -20.44
CA GLY A 8 17.97 5.79 -20.45
C GLY A 8 17.18 6.69 -21.39
N GLN A 9 16.21 6.17 -22.15
CA GLN A 9 15.32 6.97 -22.99
C GLN A 9 14.07 7.43 -22.21
N PRO A 10 13.43 8.55 -22.60
CA PRO A 10 12.16 8.97 -22.02
C PRO A 10 11.06 7.91 -22.16
N ALA A 11 10.21 7.81 -21.15
CA ALA A 11 9.06 6.91 -21.18
C ALA A 11 8.08 7.30 -22.29
N GLN A 12 7.55 6.29 -23.00
CA GLN A 12 6.50 6.45 -23.98
C GLN A 12 5.14 6.32 -23.32
N GLN A 13 4.08 6.77 -24.01
CA GLN A 13 2.71 6.66 -23.51
C GLN A 13 2.31 5.21 -23.19
N SER A 14 2.84 4.24 -23.94
CA SER A 14 2.62 2.80 -23.72
C SER A 14 3.26 2.26 -22.44
N ASP A 15 4.24 2.97 -21.88
CA ASP A 15 4.92 2.58 -20.65
C ASP A 15 4.17 3.08 -19.39
N LEU A 16 3.19 3.98 -19.57
CA LEU A 16 2.48 4.62 -18.48
C LEU A 16 1.32 3.75 -17.98
N ILE A 17 1.15 3.71 -16.65
CA ILE A 17 0.02 3.05 -16.01
C ILE A 17 -1.23 3.94 -15.98
N ASN A 18 -2.40 3.31 -15.95
CA ASN A 18 -3.63 4.00 -15.62
C ASN A 18 -3.76 4.15 -14.09
N VAL A 19 -3.46 5.34 -13.58
CA VAL A 19 -3.45 5.62 -12.13
C VAL A 19 -4.85 5.51 -11.51
N ALA A 20 -5.89 5.96 -12.21
CA ALA A 20 -7.26 5.89 -11.71
C ALA A 20 -7.73 4.44 -11.58
N GLN A 21 -7.41 3.61 -12.57
CA GLN A 21 -7.70 2.18 -12.53
C GLN A 21 -6.95 1.48 -11.39
N LEU A 22 -5.65 1.76 -11.22
CA LEU A 22 -4.86 1.15 -10.15
C LEU A 22 -5.37 1.57 -8.76
N THR A 23 -5.80 2.82 -8.62
CA THR A 23 -6.42 3.32 -7.39
C THR A 23 -7.77 2.64 -7.14
N ALA A 24 -8.59 2.43 -8.17
CA ALA A 24 -9.85 1.70 -8.02
C ALA A 24 -9.60 0.25 -7.58
N GLN A 25 -8.63 -0.43 -8.21
CA GLN A 25 -8.21 -1.80 -7.87
C GLN A 25 -7.85 -1.95 -6.38
N TYR A 26 -7.23 -0.94 -5.78
CA TYR A 26 -6.86 -0.97 -4.36
C TYR A 26 -8.07 -1.19 -3.43
N TYR A 27 -9.22 -0.59 -3.76
CA TYR A 27 -10.44 -0.68 -2.97
C TYR A 27 -11.33 -1.86 -3.38
N VAL A 28 -11.41 -2.18 -4.67
CA VAL A 28 -12.36 -3.20 -5.17
C VAL A 28 -11.77 -4.61 -5.13
N LEU A 29 -10.47 -4.77 -5.35
CA LEU A 29 -9.81 -6.08 -5.32
C LEU A 29 -9.40 -6.43 -3.89
N LYS A 30 -9.62 -7.69 -3.52
CA LYS A 30 -9.30 -8.24 -2.20
C LYS A 30 -8.29 -9.38 -2.32
N PRO A 31 -7.44 -9.57 -1.30
CA PRO A 31 -6.59 -10.76 -1.22
C PRO A 31 -7.45 -12.00 -1.05
N GLU A 32 -7.03 -13.09 -1.70
CA GLU A 32 -7.67 -14.40 -1.59
C GLU A 32 -7.13 -15.16 -0.37
N VAL A 33 -8.05 -15.68 0.45
CA VAL A 33 -7.68 -16.46 1.64
C VAL A 33 -7.08 -17.79 1.22
N GLY A 34 -5.89 -18.11 1.72
CA GLY A 34 -5.16 -19.33 1.37
C GLY A 34 -4.12 -19.15 0.28
N ASN A 35 -4.12 -18.02 -0.46
CA ASN A 35 -3.08 -17.71 -1.42
C ASN A 35 -1.90 -16.97 -0.74
N ALA A 36 -0.75 -17.65 -0.62
CA ALA A 36 0.45 -17.08 -0.02
C ALA A 36 1.05 -15.89 -0.80
N GLU A 37 0.71 -15.71 -2.08
CA GLU A 37 1.13 -14.56 -2.87
C GLU A 37 0.36 -13.28 -2.49
N HIS A 38 -0.86 -13.43 -2.00
CA HIS A 38 -1.72 -12.35 -1.52
C HIS A 38 -1.52 -12.05 -0.03
N ALA A 39 -0.66 -12.80 0.67
CA ALA A 39 -0.41 -12.58 2.08
C ALA A 39 0.49 -11.36 2.35
N VAL A 40 0.32 -10.76 3.53
CA VAL A 40 1.22 -9.72 4.02
C VAL A 40 2.61 -10.30 4.26
N LYS A 41 3.62 -9.72 3.60
CA LYS A 41 5.05 -10.04 3.78
C LYS A 41 5.73 -8.79 4.33
N PHE A 42 5.95 -8.72 5.64
CA PHE A 42 6.54 -7.55 6.30
C PHE A 42 8.01 -7.80 6.66
N GLY A 43 8.94 -7.32 5.82
CA GLY A 43 10.38 -7.49 5.99
C GLY A 43 11.08 -6.24 6.56
N THR A 44 12.40 -6.16 6.40
CA THR A 44 13.22 -4.99 6.82
C THR A 44 12.76 -3.68 6.18
N SER A 45 12.18 -3.76 4.98
CA SER A 45 11.63 -2.63 4.22
C SER A 45 10.10 -2.55 4.24
N GLY A 46 9.45 -3.20 5.22
CA GLY A 46 8.00 -3.30 5.33
C GLY A 46 7.38 -4.25 4.30
N HIS A 47 6.10 -4.02 4.00
CA HIS A 47 5.33 -4.76 2.99
C HIS A 47 5.23 -3.99 1.68
N ARG A 48 5.38 -4.68 0.55
CA ARG A 48 5.38 -4.11 -0.81
C ARG A 48 4.59 -4.98 -1.76
N GLY A 49 3.90 -4.35 -2.70
CA GLY A 49 3.10 -5.02 -3.71
C GLY A 49 2.43 -4.03 -4.67
N SER A 50 1.44 -4.51 -5.41
CA SER A 50 0.59 -3.72 -6.30
C SER A 50 -0.86 -4.16 -6.16
N ALA A 51 -1.78 -3.19 -6.20
CA ALA A 51 -3.21 -3.45 -6.11
C ALA A 51 -3.73 -4.39 -7.22
N ALA A 52 -3.13 -4.32 -8.42
CA ALA A 52 -3.47 -5.16 -9.56
C ALA A 52 -3.12 -6.65 -9.34
N ARG A 53 -2.22 -6.96 -8.38
CA ARG A 53 -1.75 -8.31 -8.05
C ARG A 53 -2.31 -8.82 -6.72
N HIS A 54 -3.37 -8.17 -6.20
CA HIS A 54 -4.04 -8.57 -4.96
C HIS A 54 -3.15 -8.62 -3.70
N ASN A 55 -1.95 -8.04 -3.75
CA ASN A 55 -0.97 -8.09 -2.66
C ASN A 55 -0.58 -6.69 -2.13
N PHE A 56 -1.37 -5.67 -2.47
CA PHE A 56 -1.28 -4.32 -1.89
C PHE A 56 -2.62 -3.59 -2.07
N ASN A 57 -3.58 -3.95 -1.24
CA ASN A 57 -4.97 -3.50 -1.28
C ASN A 57 -5.42 -3.06 0.12
N GLU A 58 -6.59 -2.42 0.22
CA GLU A 58 -7.13 -1.90 1.49
C GLU A 58 -7.02 -2.87 2.68
N PRO A 59 -7.36 -4.18 2.56
CA PRO A 59 -7.25 -5.12 3.67
C PRO A 59 -5.84 -5.27 4.23
N HIS A 60 -4.80 -5.15 3.38
CA HIS A 60 -3.40 -5.26 3.80
C HIS A 60 -3.01 -4.06 4.68
N ILE A 61 -3.36 -2.86 4.25
CA ILE A 61 -2.97 -1.62 4.95
C ILE A 61 -3.72 -1.52 6.28
N LEU A 62 -5.00 -1.88 6.31
CA LEU A 62 -5.78 -1.93 7.55
C LEU A 62 -5.16 -2.93 8.55
N ALA A 63 -4.84 -4.15 8.10
CA ALA A 63 -4.23 -5.17 8.96
C ALA A 63 -2.86 -4.74 9.49
N ILE A 64 -2.01 -4.16 8.63
CA ILE A 64 -0.67 -3.67 9.03
C ILE A 64 -0.78 -2.50 10.01
N ALA A 65 -1.66 -1.52 9.74
CA ALA A 65 -1.84 -0.36 10.59
C ALA A 65 -2.30 -0.76 12.00
N GLN A 66 -3.27 -1.67 12.08
CA GLN A 66 -3.74 -2.25 13.34
C GLN A 66 -2.60 -2.94 14.09
N ALA A 67 -1.89 -3.86 13.43
CA ALA A 67 -0.80 -4.62 14.04
C ALA A 67 0.34 -3.72 14.56
N ILE A 68 0.72 -2.69 13.79
CA ILE A 68 1.77 -1.73 14.19
C ILE A 68 1.33 -0.97 15.45
N ALA A 69 0.10 -0.51 15.48
CA ALA A 69 -0.35 0.33 16.57
C ALA A 69 -0.60 -0.46 17.85
N GLU A 70 -1.09 -1.70 17.76
CA GLU A 70 -1.11 -2.66 18.87
C GLU A 70 0.31 -2.91 19.40
N GLU A 71 1.29 -3.14 18.52
CA GLU A 71 2.69 -3.34 18.89
C GLU A 71 3.29 -2.13 19.60
N ILE A 72 3.01 -0.91 19.14
CA ILE A 72 3.54 0.31 19.75
C ILE A 72 2.94 0.54 21.13
N VAL A 73 1.62 0.33 21.29
CA VAL A 73 0.97 0.41 22.61
C VAL A 73 1.56 -0.64 23.54
N ARG A 74 1.77 -1.88 23.06
CA ARG A 74 2.37 -2.94 23.86
C ARG A 74 3.79 -2.62 24.31
N LYS A 75 4.60 -1.98 23.47
CA LYS A 75 6.01 -1.69 23.76
C LYS A 75 6.24 -0.40 24.55
N THR A 76 5.44 0.62 24.31
CA THR A 76 5.67 1.98 24.86
C THR A 76 4.62 2.42 25.87
N GLY A 77 3.50 1.69 25.98
CA GLY A 77 2.34 2.07 26.80
C GLY A 77 1.62 3.32 26.30
N SER A 78 2.05 3.90 25.18
CA SER A 78 1.54 5.17 24.63
C SER A 78 0.91 4.95 23.24
N PRO A 79 -0.15 5.68 22.89
CA PRO A 79 -0.79 5.56 21.59
C PRO A 79 0.08 6.10 20.45
N VAL A 80 -0.16 5.59 19.24
CA VAL A 80 0.58 6.00 18.03
C VAL A 80 0.27 7.43 17.61
N ARG A 81 1.31 8.19 17.25
CA ARG A 81 1.17 9.44 16.48
C ARG A 81 1.20 9.11 15.00
N ALA A 82 0.09 9.34 14.29
CA ALA A 82 0.05 9.18 12.84
C ALA A 82 1.02 10.19 12.18
N MET A 83 2.01 9.67 11.45
CA MET A 83 2.87 10.47 10.59
C MET A 83 2.42 10.26 9.14
N SER A 84 1.94 11.32 8.48
CA SER A 84 1.54 11.24 7.08
C SER A 84 2.75 11.46 6.18
N ALA A 85 3.19 10.43 5.44
CA ALA A 85 4.10 10.59 4.32
C ALA A 85 3.31 11.09 3.10
N LYS A 86 3.78 12.15 2.44
CA LYS A 86 3.12 12.71 1.25
C LYS A 86 3.46 11.85 0.03
N ILE A 87 2.75 10.74 -0.14
CA ILE A 87 2.73 10.02 -1.41
C ILE A 87 1.78 10.81 -2.34
N PRO A 88 2.18 11.20 -3.55
CA PRO A 88 1.28 11.88 -4.48
C PRO A 88 0.20 10.89 -4.95
N THR A 89 -0.92 10.84 -4.23
CA THR A 89 -2.14 10.14 -4.66
C THR A 89 -3.14 11.17 -5.19
N PRO A 90 -3.74 10.98 -6.38
CA PRO A 90 -4.67 11.95 -6.99
C PRO A 90 -6.09 11.95 -6.39
N SER A 91 -6.35 11.24 -5.29
CA SER A 91 -7.69 11.16 -4.71
C SER A 91 -7.90 12.15 -3.55
N PRO A 92 -8.99 12.94 -3.53
CA PRO A 92 -9.34 13.81 -2.42
C PRO A 92 -10.10 13.08 -1.28
N SER A 93 -10.01 11.75 -1.18
CA SER A 93 -10.69 10.97 -0.14
C SER A 93 -10.05 11.17 1.25
N ARG A 94 -10.20 12.37 1.82
CA ARG A 94 -10.05 12.66 3.25
C ARG A 94 -11.21 12.05 4.06
N HIS A 95 -11.56 10.79 3.83
CA HIS A 95 -12.71 10.14 4.48
C HIS A 95 -12.36 8.82 5.20
N LEU A 96 -11.08 8.44 5.24
CA LEU A 96 -10.58 7.35 6.11
C LEU A 96 -9.55 7.85 7.13
N PHE A 97 -9.82 9.00 7.74
CA PHE A 97 -9.56 9.18 9.16
C PHE A 97 -10.90 9.08 9.89
N ARG A 98 -11.61 7.97 9.71
CA ARG A 98 -12.72 7.63 10.58
C ARG A 98 -12.11 7.13 11.88
N CYS A 99 -11.75 8.12 12.70
CA CYS A 99 -11.64 8.06 14.14
C CYS A 99 -11.26 6.67 14.68
N TRP A 100 -9.96 6.39 14.67
CA TRP A 100 -9.35 5.57 15.71
C TRP A 100 -9.53 6.31 17.04
N LYS A 101 -10.75 6.28 17.56
CA LYS A 101 -11.03 6.62 18.95
C LYS A 101 -10.86 5.32 19.72
N CYS A 102 -9.75 5.24 20.46
CA CYS A 102 -9.79 4.63 21.78
C CYS A 102 -10.84 5.37 22.63
#